data_AF-A0A4Q6CBV7-F1
#
_entry.id   AF-A0A4Q6CBV7-F1
#
_cell.length_a   1.000
_cell.length_b   1.000
_cell.length_c   1.000
_cell.angle_alpha   90.00
_cell.angle_beta   90.00
_cell.angle_gamma   90.00
#
_symmetry.space_group_name_H-M   'P 1'
#
loop_
_entity.id
_entity.type
_entity.pdbx_description
1 polymer ?
#
loop_
_entity_poly.entity_id
_entity_poly.type
_entity_poly.pdbx_seq_one_letter_code
_entity_poly.pdbx_strand_id
1 'polypeptide(L)'
;MAVRDFALPIRRIGSLGRSTGSTLPLEVGVDIHERIQLRLSQEDPSYRSEIPLSVGLTGPSYEFKIRGRCDGEFGGESPVIEEIKSSFGLPALKKALTNEPEHPYI
;
A
#
# COMPACT_ATOMS: atom_id res chain seq x y z
N MET A 1 0.23 21.08 19.20
CA MET A 1 1.50 21.02 18.45
C MET A 1 1.19 21.13 16.96
N ALA A 2 1.77 22.10 16.26
CA ALA A 2 1.66 22.25 14.82
C ALA A 2 2.80 21.48 14.13
N VAL A 3 2.53 20.86 12.97
CA VAL A 3 3.56 20.23 12.12
C VAL A 3 4.48 21.34 11.64
N ARG A 4 5.79 21.23 11.93
CA ARG A 4 6.77 22.27 11.59
C ARG A 4 7.49 22.02 10.27
N ASP A 5 7.81 20.74 9.99
CA ASP A 5 8.55 20.34 8.80
C ASP A 5 8.11 18.94 8.34
N PHE A 6 8.26 18.69 7.03
CA PHE A 6 8.10 17.36 6.44
C PHE A 6 9.49 16.78 6.15
N ALA A 7 9.74 15.55 6.59
CA ALA A 7 10.92 14.81 6.17
C ALA A 7 10.80 14.52 4.66
N LEU A 8 11.78 14.96 3.87
CA LEU A 8 11.86 14.59 2.46
C LEU A 8 12.39 13.15 2.37
N PRO A 9 11.75 12.27 1.59
CA PRO A 9 12.27 10.92 1.38
C PRO A 9 13.67 11.00 0.77
N ILE A 10 14.56 10.14 1.26
CA ILE A 10 15.92 9.98 0.71
C ILE A 10 15.77 9.73 -0.79
N ARG A 11 16.60 10.42 -1.60
CA ARG A 11 16.65 10.25 -3.06
C ARG A 11 16.68 8.76 -3.36
N ARG A 12 15.66 8.23 -4.03
CA ARG A 12 15.57 6.80 -4.36
C ARG A 12 16.82 6.40 -5.15
N ILE A 13 17.71 5.62 -4.54
CA ILE A 13 18.85 4.99 -5.21
C ILE A 13 18.37 3.60 -5.64
N GLY A 14 18.09 3.45 -6.93
CA GLY A 14 17.52 2.23 -7.51
C GLY A 14 16.68 2.55 -8.75
N SER A 15 16.84 1.77 -9.82
CA SER A 15 16.10 1.94 -11.07
C SER A 15 14.66 1.43 -10.92
N LEU A 16 13.79 2.27 -10.37
CA LEU A 16 12.39 2.26 -10.75
C LEU A 16 12.25 3.35 -11.81
N GLY A 17 12.63 3.01 -13.05
CA GLY A 17 12.40 3.88 -14.20
C GLY A 17 10.94 4.33 -14.21
N ARG A 18 10.70 5.61 -14.53
CA ARG A 18 9.35 6.23 -14.65
C ARG A 18 8.47 5.58 -15.75
N SER A 19 8.76 4.37 -16.20
CA SER A 19 8.23 3.79 -17.44
C SER A 19 7.99 2.27 -17.42
N THR A 20 8.05 1.57 -16.28
CA THR A 20 7.72 0.13 -16.24
C THR A 20 6.28 -0.10 -15.78
N GLY A 21 5.36 0.03 -16.72
CA GLY A 21 3.98 -0.41 -16.56
C GLY A 21 3.01 0.69 -17.00
N SER A 22 2.19 0.39 -18.00
CA SER A 22 0.95 1.14 -18.22
C SER A 22 0.20 1.16 -16.89
N THR A 23 0.27 2.28 -16.18
CA THR A 23 -0.51 2.46 -14.96
C THR A 23 -1.97 2.48 -15.38
N LEU A 24 -2.77 1.62 -14.74
CA LEU A 24 -4.22 1.78 -14.78
C LEU A 24 -4.55 3.25 -14.50
N PRO A 25 -5.52 3.84 -15.22
CA PRO A 25 -6.03 5.15 -14.84
C PRO A 25 -6.39 5.10 -13.35
N LEU A 26 -6.04 6.15 -12.60
CA LEU A 26 -6.20 6.18 -11.15
C LEU A 26 -7.65 5.85 -10.74
N GLU A 27 -8.62 6.39 -11.48
CA GLU A 27 -10.05 6.14 -11.31
C GLU A 27 -10.40 4.65 -11.36
N VAL A 28 -9.80 3.90 -12.28
CA VAL A 28 -10.02 2.45 -12.38
C VAL A 28 -9.44 1.73 -11.17
N GLY A 29 -8.30 2.18 -10.64
CA GLY A 29 -7.73 1.65 -9.40
C GLY A 29 -8.66 1.88 -8.20
N VAL A 30 -9.23 3.09 -8.08
CA VAL A 30 -10.19 3.44 -7.03
C VAL A 30 -11.45 2.58 -7.12
N ASP A 31 -12.04 2.45 -8.31
CA ASP A 31 -13.23 1.60 -8.53
C ASP A 31 -12.98 0.14 -8.14
N ILE A 32 -11.77 -0.38 -8.41
CA ILE A 32 -11.38 -1.73 -8.01
C ILE A 32 -11.30 -1.86 -6.49
N HIS A 33 -10.69 -0.90 -5.79
CA HIS A 33 -10.61 -0.90 -4.33
C HIS A 33 -12.03 -0.89 -3.72
N GLU A 34 -12.89 0.03 -4.13
CA GLU A 34 -14.25 0.17 -3.60
C GLU A 34 -15.08 -1.11 -3.78
N ARG A 35 -14.98 -1.75 -4.95
CA ARG A 35 -15.71 -3.01 -5.23
C ARG A 35 -15.22 -4.16 -4.36
N ILE A 36 -13.90 -4.29 -4.18
CA ILE A 36 -13.31 -5.35 -3.35
C ILE A 36 -13.69 -5.13 -1.88
N GLN A 37 -13.51 -3.92 -1.37
CA GLN A 37 -13.83 -3.55 0.01
C GLN A 37 -15.31 -3.76 0.33
N LEU A 38 -16.22 -3.36 -0.57
CA LEU A 38 -17.65 -3.58 -0.41
C LEU A 38 -17.96 -5.08 -0.33
N ARG A 39 -17.42 -5.88 -1.24
CA ARG A 39 -17.60 -7.33 -1.25
C ARG A 39 -17.09 -7.97 0.04
N LEU A 40 -15.88 -7.63 0.48
CA LEU A 40 -15.30 -8.17 1.71
C LEU A 40 -16.09 -7.77 2.95
N SER A 41 -16.60 -6.54 3.02
CA SER A 41 -17.45 -6.09 4.13
C SER A 41 -18.79 -6.84 4.23
N GLN A 42 -19.27 -7.40 3.12
CA GLN A 42 -20.48 -8.23 3.08
C GLN A 42 -20.18 -9.69 3.42
N GLU A 43 -19.00 -10.19 3.04
CA GLU A 43 -18.55 -11.57 3.27
C GLU A 43 -18.07 -11.78 4.72
N ASP A 44 -17.45 -10.77 5.34
CA ASP A 44 -16.88 -10.84 6.69
C ASP A 44 -17.28 -9.61 7.53
N PRO A 45 -18.13 -9.78 8.55
CA PRO A 45 -18.53 -8.69 9.45
C PRO A 45 -17.38 -8.06 10.25
N SER A 46 -16.24 -8.74 10.38
CA SER A 46 -15.04 -8.23 11.05
C SER A 46 -14.15 -7.39 10.13
N TYR A 47 -14.42 -7.38 8.82
CA TYR A 47 -13.67 -6.60 7.86
C TYR A 47 -14.00 -5.11 7.97
N ARG A 48 -12.97 -4.27 7.94
CA ARG A 48 -13.08 -2.82 7.97
C ARG A 48 -12.15 -2.23 6.90
N SER A 49 -12.68 -1.35 6.06
CA SER A 49 -11.90 -0.70 5.00
C SER A 49 -11.37 0.68 5.40
N GLU A 50 -10.34 1.15 4.67
CA GLU A 50 -9.79 2.50 4.73
C GLU A 50 -9.35 2.93 6.14
N ILE A 51 -8.61 2.07 6.85
CA ILE A 51 -8.28 2.26 8.26
C ILE A 51 -7.12 3.24 8.43
N PRO A 52 -7.33 4.40 9.09
CA PRO A 52 -6.24 5.34 9.36
C PRO A 52 -5.30 4.76 10.42
N LEU A 53 -4.01 4.76 10.11
CA LEU A 53 -2.94 4.30 10.99
C LEU A 53 -2.03 5.46 11.38
N SER A 54 -1.56 5.47 12.62
CA SER A 54 -0.53 6.41 13.05
C SER A 54 0.36 5.81 14.12
N VAL A 55 1.66 6.07 14.00
CA VAL A 55 2.65 5.74 15.02
C VAL A 55 3.56 6.94 15.26
N GLY A 56 3.85 7.21 16.53
CA GLY A 56 4.87 8.17 16.94
C GLY A 56 6.17 7.43 17.22
N LEU A 57 7.27 7.83 16.60
CA LEU A 57 8.62 7.36 16.92
C LEU A 57 9.38 8.51 17.56
N THR A 58 9.91 8.28 18.76
CA THR A 58 10.69 9.28 19.49
C THR A 58 12.17 8.90 19.46
N GLY A 59 13.01 9.90 19.21
CA GLY A 59 14.44 9.85 19.42
C GLY A 59 14.88 10.96 20.37
N PRO A 60 16.16 11.00 20.77
CA PRO A 60 16.65 11.98 21.75
C PRO A 60 16.39 13.46 21.39
N SER A 61 16.33 13.78 20.10
CA SER A 61 16.19 15.16 19.60
C SER A 61 15.09 15.31 18.54
N TYR A 62 14.29 14.26 18.29
CA TYR A 62 13.27 14.28 17.24
C TYR A 62 12.04 13.45 17.63
N GLU A 63 10.91 13.82 17.04
CA GLU A 63 9.69 13.03 17.06
C GLU A 63 9.19 12.90 15.62
N PHE A 64 9.05 11.67 15.15
CA PHE A 64 8.42 11.38 13.87
C PHE A 64 7.00 10.92 14.11
N LYS A 65 6.04 11.62 13.50
CA LYS A 65 4.67 11.13 13.38
C LYS A 65 4.47 10.50 12.01
N ILE A 66 4.46 9.18 11.98
CA ILE A 66 4.13 8.41 10.78
C ILE A 66 2.62 8.24 10.73
N ARG A 67 2.03 8.51 9.56
CA ARG A 67 0.61 8.28 9.29
C ARG A 67 0.48 7.54 7.97
N GLY A 68 -0.52 6.70 7.90
CA GLY A 68 -0.89 5.97 6.69
C GLY A 68 -2.36 5.62 6.74
N ARG A 69 -2.79 4.92 5.71
CA ARG A 69 -4.10 4.29 5.64
C ARG A 69 -3.90 2.95 4.95
N CYS A 70 -4.35 1.87 5.56
CA CYS A 70 -4.41 0.58 4.88
C CYS A 70 -5.76 0.43 4.19
N ASP A 71 -5.79 -0.34 3.11
CA ASP A 71 -7.01 -0.54 2.33
C ASP A 71 -8.06 -1.35 3.13
N GLY A 72 -7.61 -2.31 3.94
CA GLY A 72 -8.50 -3.11 4.80
C GLY A 72 -7.83 -3.74 6.02
N GLU A 73 -8.66 -4.17 6.97
CA GLU A 73 -8.30 -4.95 8.16
C GLU A 73 -9.36 -6.02 8.40
N PHE A 74 -8.94 -7.26 8.59
CA PHE A 74 -9.77 -8.33 9.17
C PHE A 74 -9.51 -8.38 10.68
N GLY A 75 -10.56 -8.17 11.48
CA GLY A 75 -10.47 -8.17 12.93
C GLY A 75 -10.18 -9.56 13.55
N GLY A 76 -9.95 -9.60 14.86
CA GLY A 76 -9.71 -10.83 15.62
C GLY A 76 -8.56 -10.69 16.63
N GLU A 77 -8.17 -11.79 17.26
CA GLU A 77 -7.03 -11.80 18.20
C GLU A 77 -5.69 -11.49 17.52
N SER A 78 -5.59 -11.78 16.22
CA SER A 78 -4.44 -11.44 15.38
C SER A 78 -4.95 -10.77 14.11
N PRO A 79 -5.12 -9.43 14.10
CA PRO A 79 -5.69 -8.73 12.96
C PRO A 79 -4.79 -8.86 11.73
N VAL A 80 -5.41 -8.99 10.56
CA VAL A 80 -4.71 -9.10 9.28
C VAL A 80 -4.96 -7.84 8.46
N ILE A 81 -3.87 -7.19 8.04
CA ILE A 81 -3.94 -5.98 7.21
C ILE A 81 -3.97 -6.40 5.73
N GLU A 82 -4.84 -5.76 4.97
CA GLU A 82 -4.95 -5.90 3.51
C GLU A 82 -4.41 -4.63 2.82
N GLU A 83 -3.69 -4.84 1.73
CA GLU A 83 -3.32 -3.80 0.77
C GLU A 83 -3.67 -4.29 -0.64
N ILE A 84 -4.58 -3.59 -1.32
CA ILE A 84 -5.06 -3.90 -2.67
C ILE A 84 -4.12 -3.25 -3.69
N LYS A 85 -3.79 -4.01 -4.74
CA LYS A 85 -2.96 -3.54 -5.85
C LYS A 85 -3.53 -4.04 -7.17
N SER A 86 -3.79 -3.09 -8.07
CA SER A 86 -4.22 -3.37 -9.44
C SER A 86 -3.09 -3.06 -10.42
N SER A 87 -2.83 -3.93 -11.39
CA SER A 87 -1.88 -3.68 -12.46
C SER A 87 -2.35 -4.31 -13.78
N PHE A 88 -1.88 -3.75 -14.90
CA PHE A 88 -1.96 -4.44 -16.18
C PHE A 88 -0.78 -5.38 -16.34
N GLY A 89 -1.04 -6.57 -16.89
CA GLY A 89 0.03 -7.50 -17.24
C GLY A 89 0.44 -8.46 -16.13
N LEU A 90 -0.46 -8.82 -15.20
CA LEU A 90 -0.23 -9.93 -14.25
C LEU A 90 0.39 -11.18 -14.88
N PRO A 91 0.00 -11.64 -16.09
CA PRO A 91 0.69 -12.75 -16.75
C PRO A 91 2.15 -12.45 -17.13
N ALA A 92 2.43 -11.24 -17.62
CA ALA A 92 3.78 -10.80 -17.98
C ALA A 92 4.64 -10.57 -16.73
N LEU A 93 4.07 -9.99 -15.67
CA LEU A 93 4.71 -9.82 -14.37
C LEU A 93 4.99 -11.18 -13.72
N LYS A 94 4.03 -12.10 -13.69
CA LYS A 94 4.26 -13.48 -13.21
C LYS A 94 5.38 -14.15 -13.98
N LYS A 95 5.39 -14.02 -15.32
CA LYS A 95 6.47 -14.55 -16.16
C LYS A 95 7.82 -13.90 -15.82
N ALA A 96 7.88 -12.60 -15.55
CA ALA A 96 9.11 -11.92 -15.15
C ALA A 96 9.58 -12.39 -13.77
N LEU A 97 8.71 -12.44 -12.76
CA LEU A 97 9.02 -12.90 -11.40
C LEU A 97 9.53 -14.34 -11.37
N THR A 98 8.97 -15.25 -12.19
CA THR A 98 9.46 -16.62 -12.29
C THR A 98 10.87 -16.71 -12.89
N ASN A 99 11.21 -15.81 -13.81
CA ASN A 99 12.47 -15.87 -14.57
C ASN A 99 13.58 -14.99 -13.96
N GLU A 100 13.25 -14.06 -13.06
CA GLU A 100 14.18 -13.14 -12.41
C GLU A 100 14.00 -13.20 -10.88
N PRO A 101 14.79 -14.02 -10.16
CA PRO A 101 14.68 -14.18 -8.70
C PRO A 101 14.99 -12.92 -7.89
N GLU A 102 15.65 -11.93 -8.49
CA GLU A 102 16.03 -10.63 -7.90
C GLU A 102 15.14 -9.49 -8.40
N HIS A 103 13.97 -9.81 -8.98
CA HIS A 103 13.09 -8.80 -9.56
C HIS A 103 12.62 -7.79 -8.50
N PRO A 104 12.55 -6.47 -8.79
CA PRO A 104 12.30 -5.41 -7.79
C PRO A 104 10.91 -5.42 -7.12
N TYR A 105 10.09 -6.43 -7.41
CA TYR A 105 8.77 -6.65 -6.82
C TYR A 105 8.69 -7.95 -6.01
N ILE A 106 9.83 -8.66 -5.80
CA ILE A 106 9.99 -9.78 -4.85
C ILE A 106 10.44 -9.21 -3.50
#